data_AF-A0AAV2LBY4-F1
#
_entry.id   AF-A0AAV2LBY4-F1
#
_cell.length_a   1.000
_cell.length_b   1.000
_cell.length_c   1.000
_cell.angle_alpha   90.00
_cell.angle_beta   90.00
_cell.angle_gamma   90.00
#
_symmetry.space_group_name_H-M   'P 1'
#
loop_
_entity.id
_entity.type
_entity.pdbx_description
1 polymer ?
#
loop_
_entity_poly.entity_id
_entity_poly.type
_entity_poly.pdbx_seq_one_letter_code
_entity_poly.pdbx_strand_id
1 'polypeptide(L)'
;MQNIFGKNGTETPEPVQATVKGVIPLWLEGTLIRNGPGLFSVGDSRYNHWFDGMSLIHSFTFKNGEVSYRSKFLKSDTYKRNIKAERIVVSEFGTMVYPDPCKNIFSRY
;
A
#
# COMPACT_ATOMS: atom_id res chain seq x y z
N MET A 1 11.78 12.59 -16.38
CA MET A 1 10.61 12.00 -15.70
C MET A 1 11.11 10.97 -14.69
N GLN A 2 10.94 11.22 -13.39
CA GLN A 2 11.27 10.19 -12.39
C GLN A 2 10.25 9.06 -12.49
N ASN A 3 10.74 7.82 -12.58
CA ASN A 3 9.91 6.63 -12.69
C ASN A 3 9.23 6.38 -11.33
N ILE A 4 7.99 6.83 -11.19
CA ILE A 4 7.17 6.66 -9.96
C ILE A 4 6.70 5.21 -9.77
N PHE A 5 6.82 4.37 -10.79
CA PHE A 5 6.37 2.99 -10.77
C PHE A 5 7.33 2.11 -9.98
N GLY A 6 6.81 1.33 -9.04
CA GLY A 6 7.58 0.32 -8.32
C GLY A 6 8.43 0.84 -7.15
N LYS A 7 8.16 2.05 -6.65
CA LYS A 7 8.80 2.61 -5.44
C LYS A 7 7.91 2.42 -4.21
N ASN A 8 8.50 2.03 -3.09
CA ASN A 8 7.78 1.95 -1.81
C ASN A 8 7.37 3.35 -1.35
N GLY A 9 6.08 3.51 -1.10
CA GLY A 9 5.51 4.65 -0.41
C GLY A 9 5.76 4.56 1.10
N THR A 10 5.52 5.67 1.77
CA THR A 10 5.57 5.78 3.23
C THR A 10 4.17 6.00 3.78
N GLU A 11 3.91 5.46 4.97
CA GLU A 11 2.69 5.80 5.71
C GLU A 11 2.77 7.25 6.20
N THR A 12 1.62 7.89 6.34
CA THR A 12 1.44 9.19 6.99
C THR A 12 0.21 9.04 7.88
N PRO A 13 0.36 8.36 9.04
CA PRO A 13 -0.77 7.95 9.85
C PRO A 13 -1.46 9.14 10.52
N GLU A 14 -0.68 10.15 10.91
CA GLU A 14 -1.17 11.40 11.46
C GLU A 14 -1.63 12.33 10.33
N PRO A 15 -2.79 13.01 10.46
CA PRO A 15 -3.26 13.95 9.45
C PRO A 15 -2.27 15.09 9.24
N VAL A 16 -1.90 15.32 7.98
CA VAL A 16 -1.07 16.45 7.55
C VAL A 16 -1.94 17.45 6.80
N GLN A 17 -1.87 18.73 7.18
CA GLN A 17 -2.58 19.78 6.48
C GLN A 17 -1.97 20.05 5.11
N ALA A 18 -2.79 20.07 4.07
CA ALA A 18 -2.34 20.34 2.70
C ALA A 18 -2.28 21.84 2.44
N THR A 19 -1.25 22.29 1.72
CA THR A 19 -1.21 23.66 1.20
C THR A 19 -2.15 23.80 0.01
N VAL A 20 -3.28 24.47 0.22
CA VAL A 20 -4.29 24.70 -0.83
C VAL A 20 -3.85 25.85 -1.73
N LYS A 21 -3.93 25.65 -3.06
CA LYS A 21 -3.82 26.70 -4.07
C LYS A 21 -5.16 26.82 -4.78
N GLY A 22 -5.78 28.00 -4.71
CA GLY A 22 -7.16 28.21 -5.18
C GLY A 22 -8.16 28.21 -4.03
N VAL A 23 -9.44 27.96 -4.32
CA VAL A 23 -10.53 27.98 -3.33
C VAL A 23 -11.28 26.66 -3.39
N ILE A 24 -11.38 25.98 -2.25
CA ILE A 24 -12.19 24.77 -2.12
C ILE A 24 -13.63 25.19 -1.83
N PRO A 25 -14.63 24.67 -2.57
CA PRO A 25 -16.03 25.01 -2.33
C PRO A 25 -16.46 24.63 -0.91
N LEU A 26 -17.13 25.54 -0.21
CA LEU A 26 -17.57 25.32 1.19
C LEU A 26 -18.61 24.20 1.33
N TRP A 27 -19.29 23.82 0.25
CA TRP A 27 -20.22 22.69 0.26
C TRP A 27 -19.50 21.33 0.17
N LEU A 28 -18.22 21.30 -0.18
CA LEU A 28 -17.44 20.07 -0.27
C LEU A 28 -16.96 19.65 1.11
N GLU A 29 -17.78 18.88 1.79
CA GLU A 29 -17.52 18.29 3.10
C GLU A 29 -17.46 16.76 2.97
N GLY A 30 -16.41 16.14 3.50
CA GLY A 30 -16.29 14.69 3.52
C GLY A 30 -14.88 14.17 3.23
N THR A 31 -14.78 12.89 2.89
CA THR A 31 -13.48 12.24 2.70
C THR A 31 -13.41 11.49 1.37
N LEU A 32 -12.44 11.85 0.54
CA LEU A 32 -12.04 11.05 -0.62
C LEU A 32 -11.09 9.95 -0.16
N ILE A 33 -11.48 8.69 -0.37
CA ILE A 33 -10.63 7.52 -0.15
C ILE A 33 -10.11 7.01 -1.50
N ARG A 34 -8.80 6.77 -1.58
CA ARG A 34 -8.18 6.12 -2.74
C ARG A 34 -7.34 4.93 -2.31
N ASN A 35 -7.48 3.83 -3.03
CA ASN A 35 -6.66 2.64 -2.86
C ASN A 35 -5.73 2.48 -4.06
N GLY A 36 -4.49 2.07 -3.80
CA GLY A 36 -3.49 1.76 -4.82
C GLY A 36 -2.30 0.99 -4.25
N PRO A 37 -1.42 0.48 -5.12
CA PRO A 37 -0.21 -0.20 -4.68
C PRO A 37 0.78 0.81 -4.08
N GLY A 38 1.29 0.52 -2.88
CA GLY A 38 2.23 1.40 -2.19
C GLY A 38 3.44 0.71 -1.57
N LEU A 39 3.51 -0.62 -1.56
CA LEU A 39 4.70 -1.35 -1.09
C LEU A 39 5.07 -2.42 -2.11
N PHE A 40 6.17 -2.17 -2.82
CA PHE A 40 6.64 -2.96 -3.96
C PHE A 40 7.78 -3.95 -3.62
N SER A 41 8.35 -3.85 -2.42
CA SER A 41 9.34 -4.81 -1.90
C SER A 41 9.13 -5.09 -0.42
N VAL A 42 9.58 -6.27 0.01
CA VAL A 42 9.62 -6.72 1.40
C VAL A 42 10.93 -7.47 1.60
N GLY A 43 11.78 -7.01 2.52
CA GLY A 43 13.17 -7.46 2.59
C GLY A 43 13.86 -7.31 1.24
N ASP A 44 14.54 -8.37 0.80
CA ASP A 44 15.23 -8.43 -0.50
C ASP A 44 14.31 -8.85 -1.67
N SER A 45 13.06 -9.21 -1.39
CA SER A 45 12.11 -9.64 -2.42
C SER A 45 11.33 -8.47 -3.00
N ARG A 46 11.09 -8.50 -4.31
CA ARG A 46 10.39 -7.44 -5.05
C ARG A 46 9.25 -8.01 -5.89
N TYR A 47 8.16 -7.27 -5.99
CA TYR A 47 7.09 -7.58 -6.92
C TYR A 47 7.46 -7.24 -8.37
N ASN A 48 7.00 -8.07 -9.30
CA ASN A 48 7.30 -7.97 -10.73
C ASN A 48 6.25 -7.17 -11.52
N HIS A 49 5.04 -7.04 -10.99
CA HIS A 49 3.94 -6.34 -11.66
C HIS A 49 3.42 -5.17 -10.82
N TRP A 50 2.94 -4.13 -11.50
CA TRP A 50 2.43 -2.92 -10.85
C TRP A 50 1.23 -3.22 -9.93
N PHE A 51 0.39 -4.19 -10.30
CA PHE A 51 -0.79 -4.61 -9.53
C PHE A 51 -0.48 -5.44 -8.28
N ASP A 52 0.76 -5.90 -8.10
CA ASP A 52 1.11 -6.78 -6.98
C ASP A 52 1.52 -6.01 -5.72
N GLY A 53 1.82 -4.71 -5.86
CA GLY A 53 2.24 -3.89 -4.73
C GLY A 53 1.15 -3.86 -3.65
N MET A 54 1.54 -4.08 -2.39
CA MET A 54 0.55 -4.13 -1.29
C MET A 54 -0.13 -2.77 -1.12
N SER A 55 -1.42 -2.84 -0.77
CA SER A 55 -2.32 -1.68 -0.72
C SER A 55 -1.87 -0.63 0.29
N LEU A 56 -1.73 0.60 -0.20
CA LEU A 56 -1.65 1.83 0.59
C LEU A 56 -2.95 2.59 0.37
N ILE A 57 -3.70 2.80 1.45
CA ILE A 57 -4.94 3.56 1.42
C ILE A 57 -4.59 5.00 1.72
N HIS A 58 -5.06 5.90 0.86
CA HIS A 58 -4.92 7.34 0.97
C HIS A 58 -6.28 7.94 1.32
N SER A 59 -6.30 8.97 2.18
CA SER A 59 -7.49 9.78 2.38
C SER A 59 -7.21 11.27 2.35
N PHE A 60 -8.11 12.00 1.71
CA PHE A 60 -8.17 13.46 1.72
C PHE A 60 -9.50 13.87 2.36
N THR A 61 -9.44 14.51 3.53
CA THR A 61 -10.64 14.96 4.24
C THR A 61 -10.78 16.46 4.05
N PHE A 62 -11.92 16.86 3.49
CA PHE A 62 -12.33 18.24 3.22
C PHE A 62 -13.26 18.71 4.33
N LYS A 63 -12.95 19.86 4.92
CA LYS A 63 -13.78 20.49 5.95
C LYS A 63 -13.51 21.99 5.98
N ASN A 64 -14.56 22.81 5.93
CA ASN A 64 -14.47 24.27 6.01
C ASN A 64 -13.46 24.89 5.02
N GLY A 65 -13.35 24.35 3.81
CA GLY A 65 -12.39 24.82 2.79
C GLY A 65 -10.94 24.39 3.02
N GLU A 66 -10.65 23.60 4.06
CA GLU A 66 -9.34 23.01 4.34
C GLU A 66 -9.27 21.54 3.90
N VAL A 67 -8.06 21.01 3.71
CA VAL A 67 -7.82 19.59 3.39
C VAL A 67 -6.72 19.02 4.26
N SER A 68 -7.01 17.89 4.89
CA SER A 68 -6.00 17.05 5.54
C SER A 68 -5.78 15.76 4.76
N TYR A 69 -4.52 15.32 4.71
CA TYR A 69 -4.09 14.08 4.08
C TYR A 69 -3.61 13.07 5.13
N ARG A 70 -3.90 11.79 4.93
CA ARG A 70 -3.28 10.67 5.64
C ARG A 70 -3.14 9.45 4.73
N SER A 71 -2.24 8.55 5.06
CA SER A 71 -2.12 7.25 4.40
C SER A 71 -1.72 6.13 5.37
N LYS A 72 -2.28 4.94 5.15
CA LYS A 72 -1.93 3.72 5.89
C LYS A 72 -1.93 2.50 4.99
N PHE A 73 -0.98 1.59 5.21
CA PHE A 73 -0.99 0.30 4.56
C PHE A 73 -2.19 -0.50 5.07
N LEU A 74 -2.91 -1.12 4.13
CA LEU A 74 -3.95 -2.07 4.48
C LEU A 74 -3.29 -3.29 5.11
N LYS A 75 -3.58 -3.55 6.38
CA LYS A 75 -3.06 -4.71 7.13
C LYS A 75 -3.82 -5.98 6.76
N SER A 76 -3.83 -6.32 5.47
CA SER A 76 -4.40 -7.55 4.92
C SER A 76 -3.61 -8.77 5.37
N ASP A 77 -4.15 -9.96 5.13
CA ASP A 77 -3.45 -11.21 5.46
C ASP A 77 -2.19 -11.40 4.60
N THR A 78 -2.18 -10.92 3.35
CA THR A 78 -0.95 -10.85 2.54
C THR A 78 0.08 -9.96 3.23
N TYR A 79 -0.30 -8.75 3.63
CA TYR A 79 0.61 -7.82 4.29
C TYR A 79 1.20 -8.42 5.56
N LYS A 80 0.35 -8.95 6.44
CA LYS A 80 0.79 -9.57 7.70
C LYS A 80 1.75 -10.74 7.46
N ARG A 81 1.43 -11.62 6.50
CA ARG A 81 2.28 -12.78 6.18
C ARG A 81 3.62 -12.38 5.61
N ASN A 82 3.66 -11.44 4.67
CA ASN A 82 4.89 -10.99 4.04
C ASN A 82 5.80 -10.23 5.02
N ILE A 83 5.24 -9.30 5.82
CA ILE A 83 6.00 -8.57 6.83
C ILE A 83 6.53 -9.51 7.91
N LYS A 84 5.72 -10.46 8.40
CA LYS A 84 6.17 -11.46 9.39
C LYS A 84 7.30 -12.34 8.85
N ALA A 85 7.31 -12.65 7.56
CA ALA A 85 8.32 -13.47 6.91
C ALA A 85 9.52 -12.67 6.39
N GLU A 86 9.49 -11.34 6.49
CA GLU A 86 10.48 -10.42 5.91
C GLU A 86 10.76 -10.65 4.41
N ARG A 87 9.79 -11.23 3.69
CA ARG A 87 9.84 -11.51 2.25
C ARG A 87 8.43 -11.76 1.69
N ILE A 88 8.27 -11.69 0.38
CA ILE A 88 7.03 -12.05 -0.31
C ILE A 88 6.86 -13.58 -0.21
N VAL A 89 5.84 -14.02 0.52
CA VAL A 89 5.46 -15.44 0.72
C VAL A 89 4.09 -15.78 0.15
N VAL A 90 3.42 -14.80 -0.44
CA VAL A 90 2.10 -14.93 -1.06
C VAL A 90 2.23 -14.55 -2.53
N SER A 91 1.75 -15.44 -3.41
CA SER A 91 1.67 -15.13 -4.83
C SER A 91 0.61 -14.08 -5.10
N GLU A 92 0.93 -13.12 -5.96
CA GLU A 92 0.03 -12.08 -6.45
C GLU A 92 -0.08 -12.18 -7.98
N PHE A 93 -0.72 -11.21 -8.63
CA PHE A 93 -1.07 -11.27 -10.06
C PHE A 93 0.12 -11.60 -10.99
N GLY A 94 1.26 -10.93 -10.83
CA GLY A 94 2.46 -11.12 -11.66
C GLY A 94 3.69 -11.62 -10.90
N THR A 95 3.55 -11.93 -9.60
CA THR A 95 4.66 -12.36 -8.75
C THR A 95 4.29 -13.68 -8.10
N MET A 96 4.82 -14.77 -8.67
CA MET A 96 4.63 -16.10 -8.13
C MET A 96 5.69 -16.40 -7.07
N VAL A 97 5.23 -16.85 -5.89
CA VAL A 97 6.11 -17.40 -4.87
C VAL A 97 6.12 -18.92 -5.03
N TYR A 98 7.31 -19.49 -5.19
CA TYR A 98 7.46 -20.93 -5.15
C TYR A 98 7.41 -21.42 -3.70
N PRO A 99 6.58 -22.43 -3.39
CA PRO A 99 6.52 -22.98 -2.05
C PRO A 99 7.88 -23.58 -1.67
N ASP A 100 8.25 -23.39 -0.41
CA ASP A 100 9.44 -24.02 0.16
C ASP A 100 9.32 -25.55 0.00
N PRO A 101 10.25 -26.20 -0.72
CA PRO A 101 10.18 -27.64 -0.97
C PRO A 101 10.09 -28.46 0.32
N CYS A 102 10.68 -27.99 1.42
CA CYS A 102 10.62 -28.66 2.72
C CYS A 102 9.20 -28.66 3.32
N LYS A 103 8.39 -27.62 3.08
CA LYS A 103 7.01 -27.57 3.60
C LYS A 103 6.07 -28.57 2.90
N ASN A 104 6.37 -28.96 1.66
CA ASN A 104 5.58 -29.96 0.94
C ASN A 104 5.98 -31.40 1.28
N ILE A 105 7.26 -31.63 1.63
CA ILE A 105 7.76 -32.96 1.98
C ILE A 105 7.25 -33.40 3.37
N PHE A 106 7.21 -32.47 4.34
CA PHE A 106 6.80 -32.80 5.72
C PHE A 106 5.30 -32.59 6.02
N SER A 107 4.51 -32.03 5.08
CA SER A 107 3.05 -31.94 5.24
C SER A 107 2.30 -33.18 4.75
N ARG A 108 3.02 -34.14 4.15
CA ARG A 108 2.48 -35.42 3.68
C ARG A 108 2.55 -36.55 4.72
N TYR A 109 3.08 -36.27 5.91
CA TYR A 109 3.19 -37.22 7.02
C TYR A 109 2.60 -36.62 8.29
#